data_AF-A0A6C0HKA1-F1
#
_entry.id   AF-A0A6C0HKA1-F1
#
_cell.length_a   1.000
_cell.length_b   1.000
_cell.length_c   1.000
_cell.angle_alpha   90.00
_cell.angle_beta   90.00
_cell.angle_gamma   90.00
#
_symmetry.space_group_name_H-M   'P 1'
#
loop_
_entity.id
_entity.type
_entity.pdbx_description
1 polymer ?
#
loop_
_entity_poly.entity_id
_entity_poly.type
_entity_poly.pdbx_seq_one_letter_code
_entity_poly.pdbx_strand_id
1 'polypeptide(L)'
;MDKPNKQLLIETVKKWVEIDNKLRQVSEVAKKLRKEKKEKNEQMIRIMKENEIDNFEIKDGQIQYKKENKREPLTQKRLISILLEHPQLSEEQVLKLNQYVFEGRKVTEKETVVRKMAKS
;
A
#
# COMPACT_ATOMS: atom_id res chain seq x y z
N MET A 1 -23.48 -27.45 21.44
CA MET A 1 -22.50 -27.18 20.37
C MET A 1 -21.67 -28.42 20.18
N ASP A 2 -21.86 -29.14 19.09
CA ASP A 2 -21.31 -30.49 18.90
C ASP A 2 -19.78 -30.48 18.81
N LYS A 3 -19.15 -31.37 19.59
CA LYS A 3 -17.70 -31.57 19.71
C LYS A 3 -16.89 -31.53 18.38
N PRO A 4 -17.33 -32.07 17.24
CA PRO A 4 -16.58 -32.02 15.98
C PRO A 4 -16.25 -30.59 15.48
N ASN A 5 -17.17 -29.63 15.65
CA ASN A 5 -16.93 -28.25 15.18
C ASN A 5 -15.87 -27.53 16.01
N LYS A 6 -15.77 -27.88 17.31
CA LYS A 6 -14.73 -27.32 18.19
C LYS A 6 -13.34 -27.83 17.79
N GLN A 7 -13.23 -29.10 17.41
CA GLN A 7 -11.94 -29.70 17.04
C GLN A 7 -11.43 -29.19 15.68
N LEU A 8 -12.32 -29.11 14.68
CA LEU A 8 -12.01 -28.51 13.38
C LEU A 8 -11.58 -27.04 13.51
N LEU A 9 -12.25 -26.28 14.38
CA LEU A 9 -11.87 -24.90 14.66
C LEU A 9 -10.47 -24.81 15.28
N ILE A 10 -10.14 -25.67 16.25
CA ILE A 10 -8.81 -25.70 16.89
C ILE A 10 -7.71 -25.98 15.85
N GLU A 11 -7.91 -26.96 14.96
CA GLU A 11 -6.95 -27.29 13.91
C GLU A 11 -6.78 -26.16 12.90
N THR A 12 -7.90 -25.54 12.49
CA THR A 12 -7.89 -24.37 11.61
C THR A 12 -7.12 -23.21 12.22
N VAL A 13 -7.36 -22.89 13.49
CA VAL A 13 -6.66 -21.81 14.21
C VAL A 13 -5.16 -22.13 14.33
N LYS A 14 -4.77 -23.37 14.64
CA LYS A 14 -3.36 -23.77 14.71
C LYS A 14 -2.64 -23.53 13.39
N LYS A 15 -3.22 -24.03 12.28
CA LYS A 15 -2.64 -23.83 10.94
C LYS A 15 -2.62 -22.36 10.53
N TRP A 16 -3.68 -21.63 10.84
CA TRP A 16 -3.76 -20.20 10.58
C TRP A 16 -2.67 -19.41 11.32
N VAL A 17 -2.42 -19.73 12.60
CA VAL A 17 -1.34 -19.11 13.40
C VAL A 17 0.05 -19.45 12.84
N GLU A 18 0.25 -20.69 12.38
CA GLU A 18 1.51 -21.08 11.73
C GLU A 18 1.76 -20.27 10.45
N ILE A 19 0.73 -20.11 9.61
CA ILE A 19 0.79 -19.29 8.39
C ILE A 19 1.05 -17.82 8.74
N ASP A 20 0.36 -17.26 9.73
CA ASP A 20 0.56 -15.88 10.20
C ASP A 20 2.01 -15.63 10.63
N ASN A 21 2.60 -16.58 11.37
CA ASN A 21 4.00 -16.49 11.79
C ASN A 21 4.98 -16.51 10.60
N LYS A 22 4.77 -17.41 9.64
CA LYS A 22 5.61 -17.50 8.42
C LYS A 22 5.49 -16.23 7.59
N LEU A 23 4.28 -15.71 7.38
CA LEU A 23 4.06 -14.46 6.65
C LEU A 23 4.72 -13.27 7.33
N ARG A 24 4.71 -13.21 8.67
CA ARG A 24 5.41 -12.16 9.42
C ARG A 24 6.92 -12.20 9.18
N GLN A 25 7.54 -13.38 9.25
CA GLN A 25 8.96 -13.54 8.97
C GLN A 25 9.32 -13.14 7.53
N VAL A 26 8.56 -13.62 6.54
CA VAL A 26 8.76 -13.26 5.13
C VAL A 26 8.56 -11.76 4.91
N SER A 27 7.57 -11.16 5.57
CA SER A 27 7.28 -9.73 5.45
C SER A 27 8.43 -8.86 5.95
N GLU A 28 9.08 -9.24 7.05
CA GLU A 28 10.25 -8.52 7.56
C GLU A 28 11.45 -8.61 6.62
N VAL A 29 11.74 -9.81 6.08
CA VAL A 29 12.80 -9.99 5.08
C VAL A 29 12.48 -9.19 3.81
N ALA A 30 11.26 -9.28 3.31
CA ALA A 30 10.81 -8.54 2.13
C ALA A 30 10.87 -7.02 2.36
N LYS A 31 10.60 -6.53 3.58
CA LYS A 31 10.72 -5.12 3.93
C LYS A 31 12.17 -4.64 3.83
N LYS A 32 13.13 -5.42 4.34
CA LYS A 32 14.57 -5.11 4.22
C LYS A 32 15.03 -5.08 2.76
N LEU A 33 14.71 -6.13 1.99
CA LEU A 33 15.06 -6.20 0.56
C LEU A 33 14.44 -5.07 -0.26
N ARG A 34 13.18 -4.68 0.02
CA ARG A 34 12.55 -3.52 -0.64
C ARG A 34 13.28 -2.21 -0.33
N LYS A 35 13.76 -2.03 0.91
CA LYS A 35 14.54 -0.86 1.31
C LYS A 35 15.87 -0.81 0.57
N GLU A 36 16.63 -1.90 0.59
CA GLU A 36 17.91 -2.01 -0.12
C GLU A 36 17.74 -1.79 -1.63
N LYS A 37 16.72 -2.41 -2.25
CA LYS A 37 16.39 -2.19 -3.66
C LYS A 37 16.08 -0.73 -3.96
N LYS A 38 15.36 -0.03 -3.06
CA LYS A 38 15.06 1.40 -3.22
C LYS A 38 16.34 2.23 -3.21
N GLU A 39 17.24 1.98 -2.25
CA GLU A 39 18.53 2.66 -2.16
C GLU A 39 19.38 2.43 -3.42
N LYS A 40 19.41 1.21 -3.95
CA LYS A 40 20.09 0.90 -5.21
C LYS A 40 19.44 1.58 -6.42
N ASN A 41 18.11 1.62 -6.49
CA ASN A 41 17.41 2.35 -7.55
C ASN A 41 17.77 3.85 -7.54
N GLU A 42 17.86 4.47 -6.36
CA GLU A 42 18.26 5.89 -6.25
C GLU A 42 19.71 6.11 -6.72
N GLN A 43 20.62 5.20 -6.37
CA GLN A 43 22.00 5.22 -6.87
C GLN A 43 22.05 5.08 -8.40
N MET A 44 21.29 4.12 -8.96
CA MET A 44 21.23 3.90 -10.39
C MET A 44 20.66 5.10 -11.15
N ILE A 45 19.59 5.73 -10.66
CA ILE A 45 19.02 6.93 -11.29
C ILE A 45 20.06 8.05 -11.36
N ARG A 46 20.91 8.23 -10.33
CA ARG A 46 21.97 9.24 -10.36
C ARG A 46 23.02 8.90 -11.43
N ILE A 47 23.56 7.68 -11.38
CA ILE A 47 24.59 7.22 -12.32
C ILE A 47 24.07 7.31 -13.77
N MET A 48 22.85 6.83 -14.04
CA MET A 48 22.26 6.84 -15.38
C MET A 48 22.04 8.27 -15.89
N LYS A 49 21.64 9.21 -15.01
CA LYS A 49 21.50 10.63 -15.41
C LYS A 49 22.84 11.31 -15.64
N GLU A 50 23.82 11.12 -14.76
CA GLU A 50 25.14 11.74 -14.85
C GLU A 50 25.92 11.27 -16.10
N ASN A 51 25.65 10.05 -16.56
CA ASN A 51 26.32 9.44 -17.71
C ASN A 51 25.42 9.36 -18.95
N GLU A 52 24.23 9.98 -18.93
CA GLU A 52 23.26 9.96 -20.04
C GLU A 52 22.94 8.55 -20.57
N ILE A 53 22.84 7.57 -19.67
CA ILE A 53 22.55 6.17 -19.98
C ILE A 53 21.04 5.94 -19.91
N ASP A 54 20.40 5.73 -21.06
CA ASP A 54 18.97 5.42 -21.12
C ASP A 54 18.67 3.92 -20.95
N ASN A 55 19.52 3.04 -21.49
CA ASN A 55 19.32 1.58 -21.48
C ASN A 55 20.59 0.85 -21.04
N PHE A 56 20.43 -0.21 -20.25
CA PHE A 56 21.51 -1.07 -19.77
C PHE A 56 21.12 -2.54 -19.91
N GLU A 57 21.81 -3.25 -20.80
CA GLU A 57 21.56 -4.68 -21.07
C GLU A 57 22.11 -5.58 -19.95
N ILE A 58 21.34 -6.61 -19.61
CA ILE A 58 21.71 -7.67 -18.67
C ILE A 58 21.35 -9.03 -19.27
N LYS A 59 21.84 -10.11 -18.67
CA LYS A 59 21.63 -11.47 -19.19
C LYS A 59 20.14 -11.82 -19.41
N ASP A 60 19.26 -11.32 -18.55
CA ASP A 60 17.82 -11.63 -18.55
C ASP A 60 16.94 -10.44 -19.00
N GLY A 61 17.49 -9.49 -19.78
CA GLY A 61 16.74 -8.37 -20.34
C GLY A 61 17.49 -7.04 -20.26
N GLN A 62 16.76 -5.94 -20.09
CA GLN A 62 17.37 -4.60 -20.00
C GLN A 62 16.76 -3.78 -18.87
N ILE A 63 17.56 -2.86 -18.34
CA ILE A 63 17.16 -1.84 -17.40
C ILE A 63 17.08 -0.51 -18.14
N GLN A 64 15.93 0.14 -18.08
CA GLN A 64 15.70 1.41 -18.78
C GLN A 64 15.44 2.53 -17.77
N TYR A 65 16.10 3.65 -17.95
CA TYR A 65 15.71 4.88 -17.28
C TYR A 65 14.42 5.39 -17.92
N LYS A 66 13.35 5.54 -17.12
CA LYS A 66 12.06 6.10 -17.56
C LYS A 66 11.58 7.15 -16.59
N LYS A 67 11.05 8.24 -17.13
CA LYS A 67 10.35 9.28 -16.38
C LYS A 67 8.88 9.26 -16.77
N GLU A 68 8.02 8.97 -15.81
CA GLU A 68 6.56 9.04 -15.98
C GLU A 68 5.99 10.17 -15.12
N ASN A 69 5.00 10.88 -15.65
CA ASN A 69 4.21 11.83 -14.87
C ASN A 69 2.87 11.16 -14.55
N LYS A 70 2.58 10.95 -13.27
CA LYS A 70 1.30 10.41 -12.81
C LYS A 70 0.58 11.45 -11.95
N ARG A 71 -0.73 11.54 -12.12
CA ARG A 71 -1.58 12.33 -11.21
C ARG A 71 -1.63 11.62 -9.86
N GLU A 72 -1.55 12.39 -8.79
CA GLU A 72 -1.67 11.85 -7.45
C GLU A 72 -3.08 11.29 -7.18
N PRO A 73 -3.23 10.31 -6.26
CA PRO A 73 -4.54 9.80 -5.88
C PRO A 73 -5.45 10.88 -5.28
N LEU A 74 -6.72 10.92 -5.67
CA LEU A 74 -7.71 11.85 -5.12
C LEU A 74 -8.24 11.36 -3.75
N THR A 75 -7.46 11.63 -2.71
CA THR A 75 -7.85 11.38 -1.31
C THR A 75 -8.81 12.44 -0.78
N GLN A 76 -9.47 12.18 0.35
CA GLN A 76 -10.38 13.13 0.99
C GLN A 76 -9.68 14.46 1.32
N LYS A 77 -8.48 14.38 1.91
CA LYS A 77 -7.65 15.56 2.20
C LYS A 77 -7.24 16.30 0.94
N ARG A 78 -6.89 15.57 -0.12
CA ARG A 78 -6.48 16.17 -1.39
C ARG A 78 -7.65 16.86 -2.10
N LEU A 79 -8.84 16.25 -2.06
CA LEU A 79 -10.03 16.87 -2.60
C LEU A 79 -10.35 18.18 -1.87
N ILE A 80 -10.30 18.19 -0.53
CA ILE A 80 -10.46 19.42 0.25
C ILE A 80 -9.44 20.48 -0.17
N SER A 81 -8.14 20.14 -0.23
CA SER A 81 -7.13 21.15 -0.56
C SER A 81 -7.32 21.75 -1.95
N ILE A 82 -7.66 20.93 -2.96
CA ILE A 82 -7.98 21.40 -4.32
C ILE A 82 -9.21 22.32 -4.31
N LEU A 83 -10.26 21.96 -3.58
CA LEU A 83 -11.51 22.73 -3.57
C LEU A 83 -11.40 24.03 -2.76
N LEU A 84 -10.57 24.07 -1.72
CA LEU A 84 -10.29 25.30 -0.95
C LEU A 84 -9.51 26.34 -1.76
N GLU A 85 -8.76 25.92 -2.78
CA GLU A 85 -8.09 26.83 -3.71
C GLU A 85 -9.08 27.50 -4.70
N HIS A 86 -10.34 27.05 -4.75
CA HIS A 86 -11.33 27.59 -5.67
C HIS A 86 -11.96 28.89 -5.12
N PRO A 87 -11.79 30.05 -5.79
CA PRO A 87 -12.15 31.36 -5.24
C PRO A 87 -13.64 31.58 -5.03
N GLN A 88 -14.50 30.74 -5.62
CA GLN A 88 -15.96 30.83 -5.51
C GLN A 88 -16.55 29.86 -4.48
N LEU A 89 -15.74 29.02 -3.85
CA LEU A 89 -16.21 28.06 -2.85
C LEU A 89 -15.85 28.56 -1.45
N SER A 90 -16.84 28.63 -0.57
CA SER A 90 -16.59 28.81 0.86
C SER A 90 -16.08 27.51 1.47
N GLU A 91 -15.37 27.61 2.59
CA GLU A 91 -14.90 26.44 3.35
C GLU A 91 -16.05 25.48 3.70
N GLU A 92 -17.22 26.00 4.07
CA GLU A 92 -18.41 25.20 4.36
C GLU A 92 -18.91 24.43 3.12
N GLN A 93 -18.90 25.05 1.94
CA GLN A 93 -19.28 24.39 0.69
C GLN A 93 -18.29 23.28 0.33
N VAL A 94 -16.99 23.51 0.52
CA VAL A 94 -15.96 22.50 0.29
C VAL A 94 -16.16 21.28 1.18
N LEU A 95 -16.41 21.49 2.47
CA LEU A 95 -16.65 20.40 3.42
C LEU A 95 -17.90 19.58 3.04
N LYS A 96 -19.00 20.25 2.66
CA LYS A 96 -20.24 19.58 2.20
C LYS A 96 -20.03 18.77 0.92
N LEU A 97 -19.36 19.35 -0.09
CA LEU A 97 -19.06 18.65 -1.35
C LEU A 97 -18.18 17.44 -1.12
N ASN A 98 -17.14 17.59 -0.29
CA ASN A 98 -16.28 16.50 0.08
C ASN A 98 -17.06 15.40 0.83
N GLN A 99 -17.93 15.74 1.77
CA GLN A 99 -18.78 14.77 2.43
C GLN A 99 -19.67 14.01 1.43
N TYR A 100 -20.37 14.73 0.54
CA TYR A 100 -21.24 14.14 -0.47
C TYR A 100 -20.50 13.13 -1.39
N VAL A 101 -19.32 13.50 -1.87
CA VAL A 101 -18.49 12.65 -2.74
C VAL A 101 -18.05 11.37 -2.04
N PHE A 102 -17.88 11.38 -0.72
CA PHE A 102 -17.43 10.22 0.05
C PHE A 102 -18.58 9.36 0.58
N GLU A 103 -19.70 9.95 0.97
CA GLU A 103 -20.92 9.23 1.36
C GLU A 103 -21.53 8.45 0.19
N GLY A 104 -21.43 9.00 -1.04
CA GLY A 104 -21.85 8.30 -2.25
C GLY A 104 -20.97 7.09 -2.64
N ARG A 105 -19.84 6.84 -1.95
CA ARG A 105 -18.97 5.70 -2.26
C ARG A 105 -19.54 4.43 -1.66
N LYS A 106 -19.56 3.36 -2.45
CA LYS A 106 -19.98 2.03 -2.01
C LYS A 106 -19.14 1.59 -0.80
N VAL A 107 -19.81 1.36 0.33
CA VAL A 107 -19.22 0.68 1.48
C VAL A 107 -19.23 -0.82 1.20
N THR A 108 -18.07 -1.47 1.30
CA THR A 108 -17.96 -2.93 1.23
C THR A 108 -17.57 -3.46 2.59
N GLU A 109 -18.42 -4.31 3.16
CA GLU A 109 -18.11 -5.02 4.39
C GLU A 109 -17.16 -6.17 4.08
N LYS A 110 -16.15 -6.34 4.94
CA LYS A 110 -15.21 -7.45 4.87
C LYS A 110 -14.98 -7.97 6.29
N GLU A 111 -15.36 -9.22 6.51
CA GLU A 111 -15.05 -9.92 7.75
C GLU A 111 -13.60 -10.39 7.74
N THR A 112 -12.87 -10.14 8.83
CA THR A 112 -11.46 -10.56 8.96
C THR A 112 -11.17 -11.03 10.37
N VAL A 113 -10.40 -12.12 10.48
CA VAL A 113 -9.82 -12.57 11.75
C VAL A 113 -8.48 -11.86 11.96
N VAL A 114 -8.30 -11.23 13.13
CA VAL A 114 -7.08 -10.50 13.48
C VAL A 114 -6.47 -11.10 14.74
N ARG A 115 -5.15 -11.38 14.70
CA ARG A 115 -4.38 -11.78 15.88
C ARG A 115 -3.79 -10.55 16.56
N LYS A 116 -4.20 -10.30 17.81
CA LYS A 116 -3.54 -9.32 18.69
C LYS A 116 -2.38 -9.99 19.42
N MET A 117 -1.19 -9.42 19.29
CA MET A 117 -0.01 -9.85 20.07
C MET A 117 0.14 -8.92 21.27
N ALA A 118 0.52 -9.46 22.43
CA ALA A 118 0.94 -8.64 23.56
C ALA A 118 2.22 -7.87 23.17
N LYS A 119 2.30 -6.58 23.52
CA LYS A 119 3.54 -5.82 23.35
C LYS A 119 4.59 -6.41 24.31
N SER A 120 5.73 -6.80 23.77
CA SER A 120 6.97 -7.04 24.53
C SER A 120 7.58 -5.71 24.96
#